data_AF-A0A914RA97-F1
#
_entry.id   AF-A0A914RA97-F1
#
_cell.length_a   1.000
_cell.length_b   1.000
_cell.length_c   1.000
_cell.angle_alpha   90.00
_cell.angle_beta   90.00
_cell.angle_gamma   90.00
#
_symmetry.space_group_name_H-M   'P 1'
#
loop_
_entity.id
_entity.type
_entity.pdbx_description
1 polymer ?
#
loop_
_entity_poly.entity_id
_entity_poly.type
_entity_poly.pdbx_seq_one_letter_code
_entity_poly.pdbx_strand_id
1 'polypeptide(L)' 'MEETVRWEYKLSDVEGAEIHGPFSSDEMLKLQEEGRFEQGGWARKYGTRAFYTVARLDFDLYT' A
#
# COMPACT_ATOMS: atom_id res chain seq x y z
N MET A 1 -17.43 -10.36 -11.73
CA MET A 1 -17.28 -9.05 -11.09
C MET A 1 -15.80 -8.95 -10.75
N GLU A 2 -15.06 -8.04 -11.39
CA GLU A 2 -13.68 -7.79 -10.97
C GLU A 2 -13.71 -7.13 -9.61
N GLU A 3 -13.13 -7.80 -8.61
CA GLU A 3 -12.98 -7.25 -7.28
C GLU A 3 -11.91 -6.14 -7.35
N THR A 4 -12.33 -4.88 -7.23
CA THR A 4 -11.39 -3.75 -7.23
C THR A 4 -10.41 -3.92 -6.07
N VAL A 5 -9.13 -4.10 -6.39
CA VAL A 5 -8.08 -4.28 -5.38
C VAL A 5 -7.97 -3.00 -4.54
N ARG A 6 -7.97 -3.18 -3.23
CA ARG A 6 -7.79 -2.12 -2.24
C ARG A 6 -6.55 -2.40 -1.41
N TRP A 7 -5.92 -1.36 -0.89
CA TRP A 7 -4.65 -1.45 -0.20
C TRP A 7 -4.66 -0.76 1.15
N GLU A 8 -3.91 -1.31 2.09
CA GLU A 8 -3.54 -0.66 3.34
C GLU A 8 -2.03 -0.53 3.41
N TYR A 9 -1.53 0.53 4.04
CA TYR A 9 -0.09 0.71 4.23
C TYR A 9 0.27 1.17 5.64
N LYS A 10 1.53 0.95 6.01
CA LYS A 10 2.20 1.49 7.20
C LYS A 10 3.58 2.02 6.81
N LEU A 11 4.10 2.97 7.58
CA LEU A 11 5.41 3.62 7.33
C LEU A 11 6.50 3.17 8.29
N SER A 12 6.15 2.30 9.21
CA SER A 12 7.09 1.70 10.15
C SER A 12 6.79 0.22 10.28
N ASP A 13 7.83 -0.60 10.42
CA ASP A 13 7.68 -2.04 10.64
C ASP A 13 7.57 -2.42 12.12
N VAL A 14 7.51 -1.44 13.02
CA VAL A 14 7.29 -1.71 14.44
C VAL A 14 5.89 -2.29 14.67
N GLU A 15 5.77 -3.12 15.70
CA GLU A 15 4.49 -3.65 16.15
C GLU A 15 3.56 -2.49 16.56
N GLY A 16 2.30 -2.54 16.13
CA GLY A 16 1.31 -1.50 16.42
C GLY A 16 1.48 -0.20 15.62
N ALA A 17 2.36 -0.16 14.61
CA ALA A 17 2.42 0.97 13.67
C ALA A 17 1.04 1.26 13.06
N GLU A 18 0.74 2.55 12.87
CA GLU A 18 -0.53 2.99 12.28
C GLU A 18 -0.71 2.41 10.87
N ILE A 19 -1.90 1.89 10.62
CA ILE A 19 -2.31 1.36 9.32
C ILE A 19 -3.26 2.37 8.68
N HIS A 20 -2.88 2.85 7.50
CA HIS A 20 -3.68 3.77 6.70
C HIS A 20 -4.37 3.01 5.57
N GLY A 21 -5.66 3.28 5.34
CA GLY A 21 -6.45 2.70 4.24
C GLY A 21 -7.87 2.32 4.67
N PRO A 22 -8.62 1.62 3.80
CA PRO A 22 -8.23 1.16 2.47
C PRO A 22 -8.19 2.27 1.40
N PHE A 23 -7.19 2.20 0.52
CA PHE A 23 -7.02 3.06 -0.67
C PHE A 23 -7.16 2.26 -1.98
N SER A 24 -7.49 2.91 -3.09
CA SER A 24 -7.41 2.31 -4.43
C SER A 24 -5.96 2.15 -4.90
N SER A 25 -5.75 1.41 -5.98
CA SER A 25 -4.45 1.32 -6.65
C SER A 25 -3.99 2.68 -7.18
N ASP A 26 -4.89 3.51 -7.74
CA ASP A 26 -4.56 4.86 -8.23
C ASP A 26 -4.09 5.78 -7.09
N GLU A 27 -4.75 5.73 -5.94
CA GLU A 27 -4.37 6.51 -4.76
C GLU A 27 -2.99 6.07 -4.24
N MET A 28 -2.72 4.77 -4.22
CA MET A 28 -1.41 4.25 -3.81
C MET A 28 -0.30 4.62 -4.79
N LEU A 29 -0.57 4.56 -6.10
CA LEU A 29 0.35 4.98 -7.14
C LEU A 29 0.70 6.46 -6.97
N LYS A 30 -0.31 7.32 -6.81
CA LYS A 30 -0.11 8.75 -6.57
C LYS A 30 0.73 9.01 -5.32
N LEU A 31 0.44 8.33 -4.20
CA LEU A 31 1.24 8.46 -2.98
C LEU A 31 2.70 8.06 -3.21
N GLN A 32 2.95 7.01 -3.99
CA GLN A 32 4.30 6.58 -4.34
C GLN A 32 5.02 7.62 -5.21
N GLU A 33 4.36 8.18 -6.23
CA GLU A 33 4.90 9.23 -7.09
C GLU A 33 5.18 10.53 -6.33
N GLU A 34 4.37 10.85 -5.33
CA GLU A 34 4.55 12.01 -4.43
C GLU A 34 5.64 11.78 -3.36
N GLY A 35 6.34 10.64 -3.40
CA GLY A 35 7.46 10.34 -2.50
C GLY A 35 7.04 9.93 -1.09
N ARG A 36 5.77 9.57 -0.85
CA ARG A 36 5.25 9.18 0.48
C ARG A 36 6.07 8.08 1.15
N PHE A 37 6.64 7.18 0.34
CA PHE A 37 7.34 5.98 0.77
C PHE A 37 8.86 6.05 0.56
N GLU A 38 9.43 7.23 0.31
CA GLU A 38 10.89 7.41 0.10
C GLU A 38 11.71 6.95 1.31
N GLN A 39 11.18 7.10 2.53
CA GLN A 39 11.83 6.65 3.77
C GLN A 39 11.51 5.19 4.13
N GLY A 40 10.82 4.48 3.24
CA GLY A 40 10.29 3.15 3.48
C GLY A 40 8.78 3.16 3.70
N GLY A 41 8.16 2.06 3.29
CA GLY A 41 6.73 1.84 3.41
C GLY A 41 6.42 0.37 3.17
N TRP A 42 5.37 -0.11 3.81
CA TRP A 42 4.87 -1.46 3.63
C TRP A 42 3.39 -1.40 3.33
N ALA A 43 2.94 -2.13 2.31
CA ALA A 43 1.53 -2.23 1.97
C ALA A 43 1.08 -3.68 1.80
N ARG A 44 -0.24 -3.87 1.88
CA ARG A 44 -0.90 -5.15 1.67
C ARG A 44 -2.24 -4.93 0.98
N LYS A 45 -2.76 -5.97 0.32
CA LYS A 45 -4.15 -5.96 -0.13
C LYS A 45 -5.07 -5.96 1.09
N TYR A 46 -6.13 -5.16 1.06
CA TYR A 46 -7.10 -5.05 2.15
C TYR A 46 -7.64 -6.43 2.55
N GLY A 47 -7.69 -6.71 3.85
CA GLY A 47 -8.13 -8.02 4.38
C GLY A 47 -7.08 -9.14 4.34
N THR A 48 -5.91 -8.93 3.73
CA THR A 48 -4.80 -9.87 3.82
C THR A 48 -3.94 -9.62 5.07
N ARG A 49 -3.13 -10.60 5.49
CA ARG A 49 -2.32 -10.49 6.71
C ARG A 49 -0.95 -9.86 6.47
N ALA A 50 -0.27 -10.31 5.41
CA ALA A 50 1.14 -10.00 5.19
C ALA A 50 1.35 -8.65 4.51
N PHE A 51 2.25 -7.85 5.07
CA PHE A 51 2.74 -6.61 4.51
C PHE A 51 4.00 -6.85 3.67
N TYR A 52 4.11 -6.17 2.55
CA TYR A 52 5.28 -6.19 1.67
C TYR A 52 5.83 -4.77 1.51
N THR A 53 7.14 -4.63 1.34
CA THR A 53 7.76 -3.34 1.04
C THR A 53 7.12 -2.73 -0.20
N VAL A 54 6.70 -1.46 -0.14
CA VAL A 54 6.06 -0.76 -1.27
C VAL A 54 6.92 -0.81 -2.54
N ALA A 55 8.25 -0.73 -2.42
CA ALA A 55 9.17 -0.86 -3.55
C ALA A 55 9.09 -2.20 -4.33
N ARG A 56 8.42 -3.23 -3.80
CA ARG A 56 8.17 -4.51 -4.49
C ARG A 56 6.77 -4.63 -5.09
N LEU A 57 5.91 -3.65 -4.83
CA LEU A 57 4.54 -3.62 -5.32
C LEU A 57 4.48 -2.69 -6.53
N ASP A 58 3.82 -3.16 -7.56
CA ASP A 58 3.51 -2.39 -8.75
C ASP A 58 2.01 -2.12 -8.75
N PHE A 59 1.61 -0.91 -8.34
CA PHE A 59 0.20 -0.53 -8.24
C PHE A 59 -0.44 -0.28 -9.60
N ASP A 60 0.37 0.04 -10.63
CA ASP A 60 -0.09 0.31 -12.01
C ASP A 60 -0.72 -0.94 -12.66
N LEU A 61 -0.33 -2.14 -12.21
CA LEU A 61 -0.96 -3.40 -12.63
C LEU A 61 -2.43 -3.55 -12.22
N TYR A 62 -2.93 -2.66 -11.37
CA TYR A 62 -4.27 -2.73 -10.77
C TYR A 62 -5.07 -1.42 -10.93
N THR A 63 -4.61 -0.51 -11.80
CA THR A 63 -5.27 0.74 -12.20
C THR A 63 -5.88 0.61 -13.59
#